data_AF-A0A8B9RUH4-F1
#
_entry.id   AF-A0A8B9RUH4-F1
#
_cell.length_a   1.000
_cell.length_b   1.000
_cell.length_c   1.000
_cell.angle_alpha   90.00
_cell.angle_beta   90.00
_cell.angle_gamma   90.00
#
_symmetry.space_group_name_H-M   'P 1'
#
loop_
_entity.id
_entity.type
_entity.pdbx_description
1 polymer ?
#
loop_
_entity_poly.entity_id
_entity_poly.type
_entity_poly.pdbx_seq_one_letter_code
_entity_poly.pdbx_strand_id
1 'polypeptide(L)'
;LCLAGAGGPPAEEEMPELSDGEEAWEEEEEEEGAEGLRTRCLFCDRLFSSAEGTFSHCKTEHQFNVCDVIKKHGLDFYGYIKLINFVRLKKPTGAYLSSLSSPLPWEGEEYLKPELEDDLLLQFGKQIRFSMTVLLHFGPTKHKILQLHGRALLP
;
A
#
# COMPACT_ATOMS: atom_id res chain seq x y z
N LEU A 1 28.63 -75.34 -23.70
CA LEU A 1 27.93 -76.00 -22.59
C LEU A 1 27.34 -74.90 -21.72
N CYS A 2 26.01 -74.84 -21.68
CA CYS A 2 25.23 -73.96 -20.79
C CYS A 2 25.45 -74.36 -19.33
N LEU A 3 25.29 -73.42 -18.39
CA LEU A 3 24.31 -73.55 -17.29
C LEU A 3 23.91 -72.16 -16.79
N ALA A 4 22.60 -72.00 -16.61
CA ALA A 4 21.90 -70.88 -15.99
C ALA A 4 21.40 -71.29 -14.60
N GLY A 5 21.04 -70.30 -13.78
CA GLY A 5 20.24 -70.42 -12.54
C GLY A 5 20.62 -69.27 -11.59
N ALA A 6 19.85 -68.22 -11.32
CA ALA A 6 18.44 -68.00 -10.95
C ALA A 6 18.31 -67.59 -9.45
N GLY A 7 17.77 -66.38 -9.21
CA GLY A 7 16.78 -66.13 -8.15
C GLY A 7 17.21 -65.44 -6.84
N GLY A 8 16.66 -64.24 -6.59
CA GLY A 8 16.20 -63.80 -5.25
C GLY A 8 16.81 -62.51 -4.66
N PRO A 9 16.04 -61.42 -4.42
CA PRO A 9 16.43 -60.17 -3.72
C PRO A 9 15.94 -60.16 -2.24
N PRO A 10 15.99 -59.06 -1.46
CA PRO A 10 16.80 -57.83 -1.50
C PRO A 10 17.63 -57.67 -0.20
N ALA A 11 18.65 -56.79 -0.19
CA ALA A 11 19.19 -56.23 1.05
C ALA A 11 18.75 -54.77 1.10
N GLU A 12 17.77 -54.53 1.95
CA GLU A 12 17.27 -53.23 2.37
C GLU A 12 18.36 -52.49 3.16
N GLU A 13 19.02 -51.52 2.52
CA GLU A 13 19.89 -50.59 3.22
C GLU A 13 19.05 -49.37 3.62
N GLU A 14 18.86 -49.26 4.94
CA GLU A 14 18.13 -48.22 5.65
C GLU A 14 18.56 -46.82 5.18
N MET A 15 17.61 -46.09 4.59
CA MET A 15 17.75 -44.67 4.35
C MET A 15 17.54 -43.96 5.70
N PRO A 16 18.53 -43.24 6.26
CA PRO A 16 18.42 -42.66 7.59
C PRO A 16 17.30 -41.63 7.66
N GLU A 17 16.47 -41.77 8.68
CA GLU A 17 15.43 -40.81 9.05
C GLU A 17 16.07 -39.44 9.28
N LEU A 18 15.69 -38.46 8.46
CA LEU A 18 16.05 -37.07 8.71
C LEU A 18 15.26 -36.62 9.93
N SER A 19 15.95 -36.62 11.07
CA SER A 19 15.50 -36.08 12.36
C SER A 19 14.79 -34.75 12.14
N ASP A 20 13.49 -34.73 12.46
CA ASP A 20 12.64 -33.55 12.56
C ASP A 20 13.15 -32.70 13.74
N GLY A 21 14.17 -31.89 13.45
CA GLY A 21 14.66 -30.85 14.34
C GLY A 21 13.68 -29.69 14.30
N GLU A 22 12.59 -29.84 15.03
CA GLU A 22 11.66 -28.79 15.40
C GLU A 22 12.41 -27.68 16.18
N GLU A 23 13.10 -26.80 15.46
CA GLU A 23 13.43 -25.48 15.99
C GLU A 23 12.11 -24.72 16.11
N ALA A 24 11.47 -24.90 17.27
CA ALA A 24 10.45 -24.03 17.79
C ALA A 24 11.06 -22.63 17.87
N TRP A 25 10.84 -21.84 16.81
CA TRP A 25 11.06 -20.41 16.82
C TRP A 25 10.25 -19.86 18.00
N GLU A 26 10.96 -19.54 19.08
CA GLU A 26 10.37 -18.84 20.21
C GLU A 26 9.75 -17.56 19.64
N GLU A 27 8.42 -17.46 19.69
CA GLU A 27 7.69 -16.22 19.44
C GLU A 27 8.11 -15.24 20.55
N GLU A 28 9.26 -14.60 20.38
CA GLU A 28 9.55 -13.34 21.04
C GLU A 28 8.52 -12.36 20.50
N GLU A 29 7.52 -12.03 21.32
CA GLU A 29 6.65 -10.87 21.13
C GLU A 29 7.51 -9.59 21.18
N GLU A 30 8.25 -9.32 20.11
CA GLU A 30 8.84 -8.01 19.86
C GLU A 30 7.72 -7.06 19.40
N GLU A 31 7.12 -6.33 20.35
CA GLU A 31 6.38 -5.10 20.08
C GLU A 31 7.31 -3.94 19.64
N GLU A 32 8.33 -4.20 18.79
CA GLU A 32 9.23 -3.17 18.26
C GLU A 32 9.50 -3.37 16.77
N GLY A 33 8.57 -2.85 15.96
CA GLY A 33 8.82 -2.61 14.54
C GLY A 33 7.96 -3.47 13.63
N ALA A 34 6.70 -3.08 13.45
CA ALA A 34 6.02 -3.45 12.23
C ALA A 34 6.86 -2.94 11.05
N GLU A 35 7.54 -3.86 10.35
CA GLU A 35 8.24 -3.66 9.07
C GLU A 35 7.25 -3.31 7.93
N GLY A 36 6.17 -2.62 8.26
CA GLY A 36 5.19 -2.12 7.32
C GLY A 36 5.72 -0.92 6.58
N LEU A 37 5.35 -0.80 5.31
CA LEU A 37 5.62 0.38 4.49
C LEU A 37 5.22 1.66 5.25
N ARG A 38 6.07 2.68 5.20
CA ARG A 38 5.82 4.01 5.79
C ARG A 38 6.02 5.09 4.73
N THR A 39 5.31 6.20 4.88
CA THR A 39 5.51 7.38 4.03
C THR A 39 5.76 8.62 4.88
N ARG A 40 6.54 9.54 4.32
CA ARG A 40 6.84 10.83 4.95
C ARG A 40 5.69 11.81 4.75
N CYS A 41 5.49 12.75 5.67
CA CYS A 41 4.68 13.94 5.44
C CYS A 41 5.12 14.69 4.17
N LEU A 42 4.19 15.37 3.51
CA LEU A 42 4.47 16.22 2.35
C LEU A 42 5.35 17.44 2.68
N PHE A 43 5.37 17.90 3.94
CA PHE A 43 6.00 19.17 4.33
C PHE A 43 7.03 19.05 5.46
N CYS A 44 7.15 17.89 6.11
CA CYS A 44 8.11 17.66 7.18
C CYS A 44 8.62 16.21 7.20
N ASP A 45 9.55 15.88 8.10
CA ASP A 45 10.20 14.56 8.12
C ASP A 45 9.45 13.46 8.89
N ARG A 46 8.26 13.76 9.44
CA ARG A 46 7.46 12.77 10.17
C ARG A 46 7.00 11.63 9.26
N LEU A 47 7.10 10.40 9.76
CA LEU A 47 6.74 9.17 9.06
C LEU A 47 5.44 8.57 9.61
N PHE A 48 4.58 8.10 8.70
CA PHE A 48 3.29 7.51 9.02
C PHE A 48 3.14 6.14 8.36
N SER A 49 2.39 5.25 8.99
CA SER A 49 2.04 3.92 8.47
C SER A 49 0.85 3.93 7.50
N SER A 50 0.21 5.09 7.27
CA SER A 50 -0.93 5.22 6.36
C SER A 50 -0.98 6.58 5.67
N ALA A 51 -1.62 6.61 4.50
CA ALA A 51 -1.84 7.85 3.75
C ALA A 51 -2.83 8.76 4.48
N GLU A 52 -3.88 8.19 5.07
CA GLU A 52 -4.88 8.91 5.86
C GLU A 52 -4.26 9.60 7.07
N GLY A 53 -3.38 8.90 7.81
CA GLY A 53 -2.62 9.49 8.91
C GLY A 53 -1.75 10.65 8.43
N THR A 54 -1.09 10.49 7.28
CA THR A 54 -0.27 11.54 6.67
C THR A 54 -1.11 12.76 6.27
N PHE A 55 -2.27 12.57 5.65
CA PHE A 55 -3.15 13.66 5.24
C PHE A 55 -3.79 14.36 6.44
N SER A 56 -4.18 13.62 7.48
CA SER A 56 -4.66 14.18 8.74
C SER A 56 -3.62 15.10 9.37
N HIS A 57 -2.36 14.66 9.38
CA HIS A 57 -1.24 15.47 9.85
C HIS A 57 -0.99 16.71 8.97
N CYS A 58 -1.02 16.57 7.64
CA CYS A 58 -0.91 17.72 6.73
C CYS A 58 -1.99 18.77 6.98
N LYS A 59 -3.22 18.33 7.29
CA LYS A 59 -4.34 19.23 7.56
C LYS A 59 -4.19 19.96 8.90
N THR A 60 -3.77 19.26 9.94
CA THR A 60 -3.71 19.80 11.31
C THR A 60 -2.47 20.68 11.51
N GLU A 61 -1.29 20.18 11.14
CA GLU A 61 -0.01 20.84 11.42
C GLU A 61 0.44 21.79 10.29
N HIS A 62 0.05 21.51 9.04
CA HIS A 62 0.48 22.31 7.88
C HIS A 62 -0.67 23.07 7.20
N GLN A 63 -1.88 22.99 7.76
CA GLN A 63 -3.11 23.62 7.24
C GLN A 63 -3.32 23.35 5.74
N PHE A 64 -2.89 22.16 5.29
CA PHE A 64 -2.96 21.75 3.91
C PHE A 64 -3.84 20.51 3.77
N ASN A 65 -4.90 20.64 2.98
CA ASN A 65 -5.83 19.56 2.69
C ASN A 65 -5.77 19.19 1.21
N VAL A 66 -5.21 18.01 0.93
CA VAL A 66 -5.07 17.49 -0.44
C VAL A 66 -6.43 17.41 -1.16
N CYS A 67 -7.48 16.99 -0.44
CA CYS A 67 -8.82 16.89 -1.01
C CYS A 67 -9.37 18.24 -1.49
N ASP A 68 -8.99 19.34 -0.85
CA ASP A 68 -9.45 20.67 -1.25
C ASP A 68 -8.76 21.11 -2.54
N VAL A 69 -7.46 20.80 -2.70
CA VAL A 69 -6.72 21.05 -3.96
C VAL A 69 -7.28 20.21 -5.11
N ILE A 70 -7.54 18.92 -4.86
CA ILE A 70 -8.17 18.02 -5.86
C ILE A 70 -9.49 18.61 -6.35
N LYS A 71 -10.39 19.01 -5.43
CA LYS A 71 -11.70 19.58 -5.78
C LYS A 71 -11.57 20.93 -6.46
N LYS A 72 -10.74 21.83 -5.92
CA LYS A 72 -10.55 23.19 -6.43
C LYS A 72 -10.08 23.20 -7.89
N HIS A 73 -9.20 22.26 -8.24
CA HIS A 73 -8.60 22.18 -9.56
C HIS A 73 -9.14 21.04 -10.44
N GLY A 74 -10.15 20.30 -9.96
CA GLY A 74 -10.74 19.19 -10.71
C GLY A 74 -9.72 18.11 -11.07
N LEU A 75 -8.77 17.81 -10.18
CA LEU A 75 -7.69 16.87 -10.47
C LEU A 75 -8.25 15.45 -10.63
N ASP A 76 -7.92 14.82 -11.76
CA ASP A 76 -8.15 13.40 -11.97
C ASP A 76 -7.06 12.56 -11.27
N PHE A 77 -7.09 11.24 -11.49
CA PHE A 77 -6.10 10.34 -10.91
C PHE A 77 -4.67 10.75 -11.26
N TYR A 78 -4.39 11.16 -12.51
CA TYR A 78 -3.05 11.55 -12.91
C TYR A 78 -2.66 12.92 -12.36
N GLY A 79 -3.59 13.87 -12.32
CA GLY A 79 -3.40 15.18 -11.67
C GLY A 79 -3.07 15.04 -10.19
N TYR A 80 -3.69 14.09 -9.49
CA TYR A 80 -3.33 13.74 -8.11
C TYR A 80 -1.90 13.22 -8.00
N ILE A 81 -1.50 12.26 -8.84
CA ILE A 81 -0.14 11.71 -8.85
C ILE A 81 0.89 12.83 -9.09
N LYS A 82 0.64 13.69 -10.08
CA LYS A 82 1.51 14.82 -10.41
C LYS A 82 1.61 15.82 -9.25
N LEU A 83 0.51 16.12 -8.56
CA LEU A 83 0.52 16.97 -7.36
C LEU A 83 1.41 16.39 -6.27
N ILE A 84 1.25 15.11 -5.92
CA ILE A 84 2.06 14.47 -4.86
C ILE A 84 3.54 14.53 -5.23
N ASN A 85 3.92 14.10 -6.44
CA ASN A 85 5.31 14.13 -6.89
C ASN A 85 5.89 15.54 -6.96
N PHE A 86 5.11 16.53 -7.39
CA PHE A 86 5.52 17.94 -7.37
C PHE A 86 5.86 18.41 -5.95
N VAL A 87 5.02 18.07 -4.96
CA VAL A 87 5.28 18.46 -3.57
C VAL A 87 6.53 17.78 -3.03
N ARG A 88 6.73 16.49 -3.32
CA ARG A 88 7.95 15.75 -2.94
C ARG A 88 9.21 16.38 -3.55
N LEU A 89 9.17 16.68 -4.85
CA LEU A 89 10.34 17.14 -5.61
C LEU A 89 10.67 18.62 -5.33
N LYS A 90 9.65 19.50 -5.34
CA LYS A 90 9.84 20.95 -5.26
C LYS A 90 9.72 21.51 -3.84
N LYS A 91 9.21 20.72 -2.89
CA LYS A 91 9.02 21.09 -1.48
C LYS A 91 8.38 22.48 -1.29
N PRO A 92 7.26 22.78 -2.00
CA PRO A 92 6.57 24.05 -1.83
C PRO A 92 5.93 24.16 -0.45
N THR A 93 5.60 25.38 -0.04
CA THR A 93 4.80 25.58 1.19
C THR A 93 3.33 25.26 0.93
N GLY A 94 2.61 24.82 1.97
CA GLY A 94 1.15 24.61 1.90
C GLY A 94 0.40 25.89 1.49
N ALA A 95 0.85 27.06 1.97
CA ALA A 95 0.30 28.36 1.60
C ALA A 95 0.42 28.65 0.10
N TYR A 96 1.58 28.34 -0.50
CA TYR A 96 1.77 28.47 -1.95
C TYR A 96 0.77 27.59 -2.70
N LEU A 97 0.70 26.29 -2.37
CA LEU A 97 -0.21 25.35 -3.02
C LEU A 97 -1.68 25.79 -2.96
N SER A 98 -2.13 26.29 -1.81
CA SER A 98 -3.50 26.76 -1.60
C SER A 98 -3.83 28.02 -2.43
N SER A 99 -2.82 28.85 -2.72
CA SER A 99 -2.98 30.10 -3.48
C SER A 99 -2.99 29.93 -5.00
N LEU A 100 -2.55 28.77 -5.51
CA LEU A 100 -2.38 28.54 -6.94
C LEU A 100 -3.69 28.62 -7.74
N SER A 101 -3.55 29.06 -8.98
CA SER A 101 -4.54 29.05 -10.06
C SER A 101 -3.92 28.43 -11.31
N SER A 102 -4.72 28.17 -12.34
CA SER A 102 -4.20 27.65 -13.61
C SER A 102 -3.32 28.68 -14.33
N PRO A 103 -2.28 28.25 -15.07
CA PRO A 103 -1.82 26.86 -15.22
C PRO A 103 -1.11 26.34 -13.97
N LEU A 104 -1.25 25.05 -13.69
CA LEU A 104 -0.66 24.44 -12.50
C LEU A 104 0.83 24.14 -12.74
N PRO A 105 1.70 24.31 -11.72
CA PRO A 105 3.13 24.11 -11.90
C PRO A 105 3.54 22.64 -12.10
N TRP A 106 2.59 21.70 -11.96
CA TRP A 106 2.81 20.26 -12.11
C TRP A 106 2.11 19.66 -13.33
N GLU A 107 1.80 20.43 -14.37
CA GLU A 107 1.16 19.87 -15.57
C GLU A 107 2.08 18.99 -16.43
N GLY A 108 3.40 19.14 -16.28
CA GLY A 108 4.40 18.36 -17.00
C GLY A 108 4.33 16.84 -16.78
N GLU A 109 4.79 16.07 -17.78
CA GLU A 109 4.83 14.61 -17.71
C GLU A 109 5.91 14.09 -16.76
N GLU A 110 6.94 14.90 -16.46
CA GLU A 110 8.00 14.55 -15.53
C GLU A 110 7.46 14.19 -14.13
N TYR A 111 6.31 14.75 -13.74
CA TYR A 111 5.66 14.49 -12.46
C TYR A 111 4.82 13.20 -12.44
N LEU A 112 4.74 12.45 -13.54
CA LEU A 112 4.13 11.11 -13.54
C LEU A 112 5.09 10.03 -13.03
N LYS A 113 6.39 10.30 -13.04
CA LYS A 113 7.37 9.40 -12.45
C LYS A 113 7.32 9.53 -10.92
N PRO A 114 7.16 8.43 -10.16
CA PRO A 114 7.24 8.45 -8.71
C PRO A 114 8.57 9.06 -8.25
N GLU A 115 8.51 10.07 -7.38
CA GLU A 115 9.69 10.65 -6.75
C GLU A 115 10.24 9.76 -5.64
N LEU A 116 9.36 9.02 -4.98
CA LEU A 116 9.69 8.06 -3.94
C LEU A 116 9.20 6.67 -4.35
N GLU A 117 10.09 5.68 -4.23
CA GLU A 117 9.73 4.27 -4.36
C GLU A 117 8.76 3.89 -3.22
N ASP A 118 7.77 3.07 -3.55
CA ASP A 118 6.73 2.60 -2.63
C ASP A 118 5.95 3.67 -1.84
N ASP A 119 5.83 4.90 -2.35
CA ASP A 119 5.10 5.97 -1.66
C ASP A 119 3.63 5.61 -1.43
N LEU A 120 3.26 5.39 -0.16
CA LEU A 120 1.90 5.10 0.26
C LEU A 120 0.87 6.14 -0.23
N LEU A 121 1.28 7.40 -0.42
CA LEU A 121 0.37 8.42 -0.94
C LEU A 121 0.02 8.12 -2.41
N LEU A 122 0.99 7.72 -3.23
CA LEU A 122 0.73 7.34 -4.62
C LEU A 122 -0.08 6.03 -4.71
N GLN A 123 0.15 5.09 -3.79
CA GLN A 123 -0.64 3.87 -3.67
C GLN A 123 -2.09 4.16 -3.27
N PHE A 124 -2.31 5.11 -2.35
CA PHE A 124 -3.64 5.56 -1.94
C PHE A 124 -4.44 6.16 -3.11
N GLY A 125 -3.79 6.88 -4.03
CA GLY A 125 -4.44 7.35 -5.26
C GLY A 125 -5.10 6.24 -6.07
N LYS A 126 -4.50 5.03 -6.08
CA LYS A 126 -5.10 3.86 -6.75
C LYS A 126 -6.40 3.45 -6.05
N GLN A 127 -6.45 3.54 -4.72
CA GLN A 127 -7.66 3.28 -3.93
C GLN A 127 -8.75 4.32 -4.17
N ILE A 128 -8.40 5.60 -4.32
CA ILE A 128 -9.34 6.66 -4.73
C ILE A 128 -9.99 6.29 -6.07
N ARG A 129 -9.22 5.74 -7.02
CA ARG A 129 -9.74 5.31 -8.32
C ARG A 129 -10.81 4.20 -8.20
N PHE A 130 -10.62 3.25 -7.27
CA PHE A 130 -11.63 2.23 -6.96
C PHE A 130 -12.85 2.83 -6.25
N SER A 131 -12.66 3.78 -5.33
CA SER A 131 -13.76 4.38 -4.55
C SER A 131 -14.57 5.44 -5.31
N MET A 132 -13.95 6.27 -6.16
CA MET A 132 -14.67 7.22 -7.03
C MET A 132 -15.49 6.49 -8.10
N THR A 133 -15.05 5.33 -8.57
CA THR A 133 -15.88 4.47 -9.44
C THR A 133 -17.12 3.98 -8.68
N VAL A 134 -16.98 3.62 -7.40
CA VAL A 134 -18.10 3.22 -6.53
C VAL A 134 -19.02 4.39 -6.19
N LEU A 135 -18.51 5.58 -5.87
CA LEU A 135 -19.31 6.77 -5.58
C LEU A 135 -20.10 7.25 -6.80
N LEU A 136 -19.51 7.17 -8.01
CA LEU A 136 -20.20 7.52 -9.25
C LEU A 136 -21.21 6.46 -9.72
N HIS A 137 -20.99 5.17 -9.42
CA HIS A 137 -21.92 4.09 -9.81
C HIS A 137 -22.97 3.74 -8.74
N PHE A 138 -22.73 4.04 -7.46
CA PHE A 138 -23.60 3.61 -6.37
C PHE A 138 -24.22 4.72 -5.53
N GLY A 139 -23.86 5.99 -5.74
CA GLY A 139 -24.49 7.13 -5.06
C GLY A 139 -24.46 7.05 -3.52
N PRO A 140 -24.97 8.08 -2.82
CA PRO A 140 -24.89 8.17 -1.35
C PRO A 140 -25.82 7.20 -0.59
N THR A 141 -26.51 6.26 -1.25
CA THR A 141 -27.65 5.54 -0.62
C THR A 141 -27.43 4.08 -0.25
N LYS A 142 -26.20 3.54 -0.26
CA LYS A 142 -25.98 2.14 0.16
C LYS A 142 -24.86 1.94 1.18
N HIS A 143 -24.85 2.77 2.22
CA HIS A 143 -24.11 2.49 3.46
C HIS A 143 -24.78 1.39 4.34
N LYS A 144 -25.43 0.39 3.70
CA LYS A 144 -26.18 -0.69 4.37
C LYS A 144 -25.96 -2.10 3.80
N ILE A 145 -25.07 -2.30 2.82
CA ILE A 145 -24.77 -3.65 2.28
C ILE A 145 -23.31 -4.04 2.57
N LEU A 146 -22.83 -3.77 3.79
CA LEU A 146 -21.58 -4.36 4.28
C LEU A 146 -21.68 -4.71 5.78
N GLN A 147 -22.79 -5.34 6.18
CA GLN A 147 -22.95 -5.91 7.52
C GLN A 147 -23.65 -7.29 7.52
N LEU A 148 -23.62 -8.05 6.41
CA LEU A 148 -24.27 -9.37 6.36
C LEU A 148 -23.39 -10.52 5.83
N HIS A 149 -22.07 -10.40 5.89
CA HIS A 149 -21.18 -11.55 5.64
C HIS A 149 -20.11 -11.67 6.72
N GLY A 150 -20.56 -11.78 7.98
CA GLY A 150 -19.68 -11.82 9.14
C GLY A 150 -20.14 -12.75 10.27
N ARG A 151 -20.90 -13.81 9.99
CA ARG A 151 -21.02 -14.95 10.91
C ARG A 151 -20.90 -16.23 10.11
N ALA A 152 -19.70 -16.79 10.17
CA ALA A 152 -19.40 -18.14 9.75
C ALA A 152 -20.19 -19.15 10.59
N LEU A 153 -20.50 -20.25 9.90
CA LEU A 153 -20.93 -21.55 10.38
C LEU A 153 -20.24 -22.00 11.67
N LEU A 154 -20.98 -22.75 12.49
CA LEU A 154 -20.58 -23.98 13.20
C LEU A 154 -21.88 -24.69 13.66
N PRO A 155 -21.87 -26.02 13.85
CA PRO A 155 -22.87 -26.97 13.33
C PRO A 155 -24.24 -26.97 14.01
#